data_AF-A0A4S1X3A4-F1
#
_entry.id   AF-A0A4S1X3A4-F1
#
_cell.length_a   1.000
_cell.length_b   1.000
_cell.length_c   1.000
_cell.angle_alpha   90.00
_cell.angle_beta   90.00
_cell.angle_gamma   90.00
#
_symmetry.space_group_name_H-M   'P 1'
#
loop_
_entity.id
_entity.type
_entity.pdbx_description
1 polymer ?
#
loop_
_entity_poly.entity_id
_entity_poly.type
_entity_poly.pdbx_seq_one_letter_code
_entity_poly.pdbx_strand_id
1 'polypeptide(L)'
;MRDFPTGPSVVADAIAERARGFRRVVCIGYSMGGYAALLFGRLIGVDTIIALAPQTDLSRHALGAWGDHRWDAQIARVHQRGDSRFFDLAPLYHDTHHLLPDQAVTLCLGAGGEPLDVHHALHLERYAAIHSVGTEPLAHEALVVALRESGLMRTMIDAAIAGRRTQIPLSECFARWMAKNQHSLAIDPAATLIVDSRLHVSGTVVMHSASRIARDPTSKHPVRLGVRLWPEGRFGGDRREARFDFPAPDLLSGSMHRFATVIDIGGLPPGRHDIVTALVREGRFWFDDLGFRAIRIGLVVDGAGAPRLVEGAVV
;
A
#
# COMPACT_ATOMS: atom_id res chain seq x y z
N MET A 1 31.93 0.42 14.76
CA MET A 1 30.44 0.46 14.77
C MET A 1 30.08 1.34 15.95
N ARG A 2 29.51 2.54 15.75
CA ARG A 2 29.21 3.44 16.88
C ARG A 2 28.08 2.82 17.69
N ASP A 3 28.29 2.61 18.98
CA ASP A 3 27.24 2.19 19.90
C ASP A 3 26.14 3.26 19.87
N PHE A 4 25.00 2.91 19.28
CA PHE A 4 23.82 3.74 19.38
C PHE A 4 23.36 3.70 20.84
N PRO A 5 22.97 4.85 21.40
CA PRO A 5 22.44 4.86 22.75
C PRO A 5 21.27 3.88 22.86
N THR A 6 21.31 3.01 23.87
CA THR A 6 20.45 1.83 23.91
C THR A 6 19.08 2.16 24.49
N GLY A 7 18.04 2.01 23.67
CA GLY A 7 16.64 2.03 24.09
C GLY A 7 15.83 3.21 23.53
N PRO A 8 14.48 3.08 23.43
CA PRO A 8 13.64 4.12 22.85
C PRO A 8 13.73 5.48 23.55
N SER A 9 13.86 5.54 24.87
CA SER A 9 13.97 6.82 25.59
C SER A 9 15.19 7.64 25.16
N VAL A 10 16.36 7.01 24.97
CA VAL A 10 17.55 7.76 24.58
C VAL A 10 17.48 8.22 23.12
N VAL A 11 16.82 7.44 22.26
CA VAL A 11 16.50 7.89 20.90
C VAL A 11 15.54 9.07 20.93
N ALA A 12 14.53 9.04 21.80
CA ALA A 12 13.59 10.15 21.99
C ALA A 12 14.33 11.43 22.44
N ASP A 13 15.22 11.34 23.43
CA ASP A 13 16.02 12.49 23.90
C ASP A 13 16.87 13.09 22.77
N ALA A 14 17.51 12.25 21.95
CA ALA A 14 18.31 12.69 20.81
C ALA A 14 17.46 13.35 19.71
N ILE A 15 16.24 12.87 19.48
CA ILE A 15 15.29 13.50 18.56
C ILE A 15 14.81 14.85 19.14
N ALA A 16 14.45 14.89 20.42
CA ALA A 16 13.99 16.09 21.11
C ALA A 16 15.04 17.19 21.08
N GLU A 17 16.32 16.88 21.33
CA GLU A 17 17.43 17.82 21.20
C GLU A 17 17.51 18.43 19.79
N ARG A 18 17.44 17.60 18.75
CA ARG A 18 17.49 18.06 17.36
C ARG A 18 16.26 18.86 16.95
N ALA A 19 15.12 18.62 17.60
CA ALA A 19 13.88 19.32 17.35
C ALA A 19 13.79 20.66 18.12
N ARG A 20 14.75 20.99 18.99
CA ARG A 20 14.76 22.28 19.68
C ARG A 20 14.85 23.44 18.70
N GLY A 21 14.08 24.49 18.98
CA GLY A 21 14.05 25.71 18.18
C GLY A 21 13.10 25.65 16.97
N PHE A 22 12.55 24.48 16.63
CA PHE A 22 11.45 24.42 15.66
C PHE A 22 10.16 24.92 16.30
N ARG A 23 9.43 25.77 15.59
CA ARG A 23 8.11 26.27 16.03
C ARG A 23 7.08 25.15 16.15
N ARG A 24 7.26 24.10 15.35
CA ARG A 24 6.35 22.96 15.28
C ARG A 24 7.13 21.72 14.87
N VAL A 25 6.81 20.60 15.53
CA VAL A 25 7.37 19.30 15.22
C VAL A 25 6.23 18.37 14.79
N VAL A 26 6.44 17.65 13.69
CA VAL A 26 5.46 16.68 13.17
C VAL A 26 6.17 15.34 13.02
N CYS A 27 5.62 14.30 13.63
CA CYS A 27 6.04 12.93 13.39
C CYS A 27 5.11 12.29 12.36
N ILE A 28 5.69 11.74 11.30
CA ILE A 28 4.94 11.00 10.28
C ILE A 28 5.63 9.68 9.98
N GLY A 29 4.84 8.62 9.80
CA GLY A 29 5.38 7.31 9.45
C GLY A 29 4.33 6.35 8.91
N TYR A 30 4.82 5.34 8.20
CA TYR A 30 4.01 4.28 7.60
C TYR A 30 4.43 2.90 8.13
N SER A 31 3.47 2.02 8.41
CA SER A 31 3.72 0.68 8.96
C SER A 31 4.59 0.76 10.21
N MET A 32 5.75 0.10 10.24
CA MET A 32 6.68 0.15 11.38
C MET A 32 7.20 1.58 11.63
N GLY A 33 7.32 2.39 10.58
CA GLY A 33 7.60 3.81 10.73
C GLY A 33 6.44 4.57 11.41
N GLY A 34 5.20 4.12 11.21
CA GLY A 34 4.02 4.64 11.89
C GLY A 34 4.03 4.32 13.39
N TYR A 35 4.41 3.10 13.77
CA TYR A 35 4.70 2.75 15.17
C TYR A 35 5.76 3.69 15.76
N ALA A 36 6.87 3.93 15.04
CA ALA A 36 7.92 4.85 15.50
C ALA A 36 7.42 6.30 15.62
N ALA A 37 6.59 6.76 14.69
CA ALA A 37 5.98 8.09 14.73
C ALA A 37 5.07 8.25 15.95
N LEU A 38 4.28 7.22 16.28
CA LEU A 38 3.45 7.17 17.48
C LEU A 38 4.32 7.20 18.74
N LEU A 39 5.23 6.24 18.89
CA LEU A 39 6.10 6.11 20.05
C LEU A 39 6.93 7.38 20.30
N PHE A 40 7.75 7.80 19.33
CA PHE A 40 8.65 8.93 19.54
C PHE A 40 7.92 10.26 19.54
N GLY A 41 6.90 10.43 18.71
CA GLY A 41 6.08 11.64 18.72
C GLY A 41 5.41 11.86 20.07
N ARG A 42 4.99 10.76 20.70
CA ARG A 42 4.41 10.78 22.03
C ARG A 42 5.45 11.08 23.11
N LEU A 43 6.59 10.38 23.11
CA LEU A 43 7.65 10.57 24.10
C LEU A 43 8.25 11.98 24.12
N ILE A 44 8.40 12.62 22.96
CA ILE A 44 8.98 13.97 22.86
C ILE A 44 7.93 15.08 22.89
N GLY A 45 6.64 14.74 22.94
CA GLY A 45 5.53 15.70 22.95
C GLY A 45 5.46 16.57 21.70
N VAL A 46 5.43 15.97 20.50
CA VAL A 46 5.27 16.75 19.24
C VAL A 46 3.87 17.35 19.10
N ASP A 47 3.72 18.37 18.28
CA ASP A 47 2.41 18.99 17.99
C ASP A 47 1.45 18.04 17.26
N THR A 48 1.98 17.23 16.34
CA THR A 48 1.15 16.38 15.47
C THR A 48 1.84 15.07 15.12
N ILE A 49 1.08 13.97 15.21
CA ILE A 49 1.48 12.63 14.80
C ILE A 49 0.54 12.15 13.69
N ILE A 50 1.12 11.76 12.56
CA ILE A 50 0.40 11.14 11.43
C ILE A 50 0.96 9.73 11.23
N ALA A 51 0.16 8.72 11.55
CA ALA A 51 0.56 7.33 11.41
C ALA A 51 -0.30 6.62 10.36
N LEU A 52 0.34 6.07 9.34
CA LEU A 52 -0.30 5.45 8.17
C LEU A 52 -0.17 3.92 8.30
N ALA A 53 -1.30 3.21 8.40
CA ALA A 53 -1.39 1.78 8.69
C ALA A 53 -0.36 1.31 9.74
N PRO A 54 -0.30 1.95 10.93
CA PRO A 54 0.77 1.67 11.88
C PRO A 54 0.53 0.34 12.60
N GLN A 55 1.60 -0.30 13.03
CA GLN A 55 1.50 -1.19 14.18
C GLN A 55 1.39 -0.35 15.46
N THR A 56 0.58 -0.83 16.41
CA THR A 56 0.34 -0.17 17.70
C THR A 56 0.58 -1.09 18.89
N ASP A 57 0.66 -2.40 18.64
CA ASP A 57 0.99 -3.42 19.63
C ASP A 57 1.90 -4.48 18.98
N LEU A 58 3.06 -4.69 19.56
CA LEU A 58 4.08 -5.65 19.16
C LEU A 58 4.23 -6.78 20.20
N SER A 59 3.33 -6.85 21.19
CA SER A 59 3.31 -7.90 22.19
C SER A 59 2.94 -9.24 21.54
N ARG A 60 3.60 -10.32 21.99
CA ARG A 60 3.30 -11.67 21.48
C ARG A 60 1.85 -12.09 21.76
N HIS A 61 1.27 -11.56 22.83
CA HIS A 61 -0.11 -11.87 23.21
C HIS A 61 -1.10 -11.30 22.19
N ALA A 62 -1.00 -10.00 21.88
CA ALA A 62 -1.87 -9.36 20.89
C ALA A 62 -1.68 -9.95 19.49
N LEU A 63 -0.43 -10.08 19.04
CA LEU A 63 -0.13 -10.66 17.72
C LEU A 63 -0.65 -12.10 17.60
N GLY A 64 -0.50 -12.92 18.65
CA GLY A 64 -1.05 -14.26 18.69
C GLY A 64 -2.59 -14.29 18.69
N ALA A 65 -3.24 -13.36 19.40
CA ALA A 65 -4.69 -13.23 19.40
C ALA A 65 -5.25 -12.81 18.02
N TRP A 66 -4.48 -12.04 17.25
CA TRP A 66 -4.82 -11.64 15.88
C TRP A 66 -4.34 -12.63 14.80
N GLY A 67 -3.64 -13.69 15.19
CA GLY A 67 -3.06 -14.68 14.27
C GLY A 67 -1.94 -14.13 13.39
N ASP A 68 -1.27 -13.04 13.77
CA ASP A 68 -0.15 -12.49 12.99
C ASP A 68 1.18 -13.17 13.36
N HIS A 69 1.59 -14.10 12.52
CA HIS A 69 2.86 -14.85 12.63
C HIS A 69 3.90 -14.46 11.57
N ARG A 70 3.65 -13.39 10.79
CA ARG A 70 4.51 -13.02 9.64
C ARG A 70 5.94 -12.67 10.07
N TRP A 71 6.11 -12.23 11.31
CA TRP A 71 7.34 -11.61 11.80
C TRP A 71 7.86 -12.21 13.11
N ASP A 72 7.50 -13.46 13.45
CA ASP A 72 7.85 -14.08 14.74
C ASP A 72 9.35 -13.96 15.10
N ALA A 73 10.24 -14.16 14.13
CA ALA A 73 11.69 -14.04 14.34
C ALA A 73 12.15 -12.59 14.61
N GLN A 74 11.52 -11.60 13.99
CA GLN A 74 11.76 -10.18 14.21
C GLN A 74 11.22 -9.76 15.58
N ILE A 75 9.98 -10.16 15.89
CA ILE A 75 9.32 -9.90 17.17
C ILE A 75 10.11 -10.53 18.31
N ALA A 76 10.61 -11.75 18.16
CA ALA A 76 11.46 -12.37 19.17
C ALA A 76 12.72 -11.54 19.46
N ARG A 77 13.37 -10.98 18.43
CA ARG A 77 14.53 -10.10 18.60
C ARG A 77 14.18 -8.78 19.27
N VAL A 78 13.04 -8.18 18.93
CA VAL A 78 12.53 -6.97 19.60
C VAL A 78 12.26 -7.26 21.08
N HIS A 79 11.66 -8.40 21.41
CA HIS A 79 11.38 -8.80 22.79
C HIS A 79 12.64 -9.10 23.62
N GLN A 80 13.68 -9.63 22.99
CA GLN A 80 14.95 -9.93 23.67
C GLN A 80 15.76 -8.68 24.02
N ARG A 81 15.63 -7.60 23.25
CA ARG A 81 16.51 -6.42 23.35
C ARG A 81 15.77 -5.13 23.66
N GLY A 82 14.46 -5.12 23.45
CA GLY A 82 13.61 -3.96 23.58
C GLY A 82 13.07 -3.81 24.98
N ASP A 83 12.53 -2.63 25.24
CA ASP A 83 11.86 -2.29 26.48
C ASP A 83 10.38 -2.64 26.36
N SER A 84 9.92 -3.55 27.22
CA SER A 84 8.56 -4.08 27.17
C SER A 84 7.47 -3.03 27.39
N ARG A 85 7.82 -1.89 28.00
CA ARG A 85 6.90 -0.75 28.19
C ARG A 85 6.41 -0.15 26.88
N PHE A 86 7.14 -0.38 25.79
CA PHE A 86 6.80 0.16 24.48
C PHE A 86 6.23 -0.87 23.52
N PHE A 87 6.18 -2.17 23.88
CA PHE A 87 5.62 -3.17 22.98
C PHE A 87 4.14 -2.90 22.72
N ASP A 88 3.39 -2.50 23.74
CA ASP A 88 2.04 -1.97 23.62
C ASP A 88 2.08 -0.45 23.80
N LEU A 89 1.62 0.32 22.82
CA LEU A 89 1.59 1.78 22.90
C LEU A 89 0.37 2.31 23.68
N ALA A 90 -0.70 1.56 23.89
CA ALA A 90 -1.91 2.06 24.55
C ALA A 90 -1.65 2.64 25.96
N PRO A 91 -0.85 2.02 26.84
CA PRO A 91 -0.50 2.60 28.14
C PRO A 91 0.17 3.98 28.04
N LEU A 92 1.02 4.19 27.02
CA LEU A 92 1.71 5.46 26.78
C LEU A 92 0.74 6.59 26.36
N TYR A 93 -0.39 6.24 25.75
CA TYR A 93 -1.44 7.19 25.38
C TYR A 93 -2.48 7.39 26.50
N HIS A 94 -2.66 6.41 27.39
CA HIS A 94 -3.48 6.55 28.59
C HIS A 94 -2.86 7.52 29.60
N ASP A 95 -1.53 7.51 29.74
CA ASP A 95 -0.83 8.42 30.63
C ASP A 95 -0.88 9.86 30.11
N THR A 96 -1.67 10.71 30.79
CA THR A 96 -1.88 12.10 30.42
C THR A 96 -0.76 13.03 30.85
N HIS A 97 0.18 12.59 31.69
CA HIS A 97 1.29 13.43 32.18
C HIS A 97 2.22 13.91 31.06
N HIS A 98 2.22 13.21 29.92
CA HIS A 98 2.99 13.55 28.73
C HIS A 98 2.16 14.19 27.61
N LEU A 99 0.88 14.52 27.83
CA LEU A 99 0.06 15.24 26.85
C LEU A 99 0.45 16.71 26.76
N LEU A 100 0.80 17.16 25.56
CA LEU A 100 0.43 18.52 25.20
C LEU A 100 -1.10 18.56 25.08
N PRO A 101 -1.80 19.54 25.70
CA PRO A 101 -3.26 19.65 25.65
C PRO A 101 -3.85 19.59 24.23
N ASP A 102 -3.05 19.98 23.23
CA ASP A 102 -3.47 20.10 21.84
C ASP A 102 -2.78 19.13 20.87
N GLN A 103 -2.03 18.12 21.34
CA GLN A 103 -1.37 17.14 20.47
C GLN A 103 -2.41 16.44 19.57
N ALA A 104 -2.24 16.57 18.25
CA ALA A 104 -3.10 15.91 17.28
C ALA A 104 -2.52 14.55 16.90
N VAL A 105 -3.31 13.48 17.05
CA VAL A 105 -2.93 12.13 16.63
C VAL A 105 -3.90 11.65 15.57
N THR A 106 -3.38 11.25 14.41
CA THR A 106 -4.16 10.80 13.27
C THR A 106 -3.66 9.45 12.81
N LEU A 107 -4.57 8.47 12.77
CA LEU A 107 -4.33 7.16 12.16
C LEU A 107 -5.04 7.11 10.82
N CYS A 108 -4.34 6.73 9.76
CA CYS A 108 -4.94 6.50 8.45
C CYS A 108 -4.80 5.05 8.05
N LEU A 109 -5.87 4.43 7.56
CA LEU A 109 -5.90 3.06 7.07
C LEU A 109 -6.60 2.99 5.70
N GLY A 110 -6.40 1.92 4.96
CA GLY A 110 -7.21 1.61 3.79
C GLY A 110 -8.66 1.32 4.20
N ALA A 111 -9.64 1.77 3.41
CA ALA A 111 -11.02 1.35 3.57
C ALA A 111 -11.13 -0.15 3.32
N GLY A 112 -11.97 -0.84 4.09
CA GLY A 112 -11.99 -2.30 4.10
C GLY A 112 -10.60 -2.92 4.33
N GLY A 113 -9.72 -2.19 5.02
CA GLY A 113 -8.30 -2.50 5.15
C GLY A 113 -8.06 -3.89 5.72
N GLU A 114 -6.82 -4.36 5.57
CA GLU A 114 -6.43 -5.66 6.10
C GLU A 114 -6.84 -5.77 7.59
N PRO A 115 -7.39 -6.92 8.02
CA PRO A 115 -7.90 -7.08 9.39
C PRO A 115 -6.89 -6.63 10.46
N LEU A 116 -5.60 -6.85 10.21
CA LEU A 116 -4.51 -6.45 11.10
C LEU A 116 -4.35 -4.93 11.21
N ASP A 117 -4.48 -4.18 10.12
CA ASP A 117 -4.44 -2.72 10.15
C ASP A 117 -5.62 -2.14 10.95
N VAL A 118 -6.80 -2.78 10.81
CA VAL A 118 -8.00 -2.40 11.58
C VAL A 118 -7.78 -2.69 13.06
N HIS A 119 -7.27 -3.86 13.43
CA HIS A 119 -6.96 -4.19 14.83
C HIS A 119 -6.01 -3.17 15.46
N HIS A 120 -4.93 -2.83 14.76
CA HIS A 120 -3.98 -1.84 15.26
C HIS A 120 -4.59 -0.43 15.39
N ALA A 121 -5.41 -0.01 14.43
CA ALA A 121 -6.06 1.30 14.49
C ALA A 121 -7.04 1.38 15.67
N LEU A 122 -7.90 0.36 15.83
CA LEU A 122 -8.89 0.29 16.90
C LEU A 122 -8.25 0.24 18.30
N HIS A 123 -7.06 -0.36 18.42
CA HIS A 123 -6.30 -0.39 19.67
C HIS A 123 -6.05 1.00 20.28
N LEU A 124 -5.94 2.04 19.44
CA LEU A 124 -5.73 3.43 19.85
C LEU A 124 -6.91 4.37 19.53
N GLU A 125 -8.11 3.84 19.25
CA GLU A 125 -9.27 4.65 18.79
C GLU A 125 -9.68 5.77 19.75
N ARG A 126 -9.46 5.58 21.05
CA ARG A 126 -9.79 6.58 22.08
C ARG A 126 -8.85 7.77 22.09
N TYR A 127 -7.67 7.62 21.48
CA TYR A 127 -6.56 8.55 21.58
C TYR A 127 -6.22 9.23 20.25
N ALA A 128 -6.82 8.77 19.14
CA ALA A 128 -6.48 9.23 17.81
C ALA A 128 -7.71 9.35 16.91
N ALA A 129 -7.67 10.33 16.00
CA ALA A 129 -8.63 10.41 14.92
C ALA A 129 -8.31 9.34 13.86
N ILE A 130 -9.23 8.41 13.65
CA ILE A 130 -9.08 7.35 12.66
C ILE A 130 -9.74 7.78 11.34
N HIS A 131 -8.99 7.66 10.24
CA HIS A 131 -9.49 7.95 8.89
C HIS A 131 -9.27 6.76 7.96
N SER A 132 -10.35 6.30 7.34
CA SER A 132 -10.30 5.29 6.27
C SER A 132 -10.20 5.95 4.89
N VAL A 133 -9.25 5.51 4.09
CA VAL A 133 -8.99 6.01 2.74
C VAL A 133 -9.52 5.02 1.72
N GLY A 134 -10.44 5.46 0.87
CA GLY A 134 -11.09 4.57 -0.11
C GLY A 134 -12.52 4.21 0.24
N THR A 135 -13.14 3.46 -0.66
CA THR A 135 -14.43 2.78 -0.47
C THR A 135 -14.31 1.28 -0.66
N GLU A 136 -13.26 0.83 -1.33
CA GLU A 136 -12.92 -0.57 -1.58
C GLU A 136 -11.70 -0.98 -0.75
N PRO A 137 -11.53 -2.28 -0.45
CA PRO A 137 -10.33 -2.83 0.16
C PRO A 137 -9.05 -2.35 -0.53
N LEU A 138 -8.17 -1.69 0.24
CA LEU A 138 -6.81 -1.35 -0.18
C LEU A 138 -5.82 -2.23 0.58
N ALA A 139 -4.91 -2.88 -0.16
CA ALA A 139 -3.80 -3.62 0.43
C ALA A 139 -2.91 -2.69 1.28
N HIS A 140 -2.24 -3.26 2.29
CA HIS A 140 -1.42 -2.51 3.24
C HIS A 140 -0.42 -1.57 2.54
N GLU A 141 0.36 -2.07 1.57
CA GLU A 141 1.35 -1.33 0.79
C GLU A 141 0.75 -0.25 -0.11
N ALA A 142 -0.51 -0.40 -0.48
CA ALA A 142 -1.16 0.45 -1.46
C ALA A 142 -1.57 1.80 -0.86
N LEU A 143 -1.83 1.84 0.45
CA LEU A 143 -2.26 3.05 1.15
C LEU A 143 -1.29 4.22 0.96
N VAL A 144 0.02 4.01 1.14
CA VAL A 144 1.00 5.09 1.07
C VAL A 144 1.12 5.65 -0.35
N VAL A 145 0.98 4.76 -1.35
CA VAL A 145 0.96 5.13 -2.76
C VAL A 145 -0.32 5.91 -3.07
N ALA A 146 -1.48 5.41 -2.66
CA ALA A 146 -2.77 6.09 -2.79
C ALA A 146 -2.72 7.51 -2.22
N LEU A 147 -2.19 7.68 -1.01
CA LEU A 147 -2.07 8.99 -0.36
C LEU A 147 -1.10 9.92 -1.09
N ARG A 148 0.02 9.40 -1.61
CA ARG A 148 0.99 10.20 -2.36
C ARG A 148 0.44 10.65 -3.71
N GLU A 149 -0.12 9.72 -4.48
CA GLU A 149 -0.53 9.95 -5.87
C GLU A 149 -1.85 10.74 -5.97
N SER A 150 -2.69 10.70 -4.93
CA SER A 150 -3.85 11.58 -4.78
C SER A 150 -3.49 12.98 -4.27
N GLY A 151 -2.25 13.21 -3.84
CA GLY A 151 -1.81 14.46 -3.21
C GLY A 151 -2.22 14.62 -1.75
N LEU A 152 -2.99 13.66 -1.20
CA LEU A 152 -3.50 13.70 0.17
C LEU A 152 -2.40 13.74 1.22
N MET A 153 -1.32 12.98 1.02
CA MET A 153 -0.16 12.99 1.93
C MET A 153 0.40 14.40 2.06
N ARG A 154 0.53 15.13 0.95
CA ARG A 154 1.02 16.51 0.96
C ARG A 154 0.06 17.43 1.71
N THR A 155 -1.25 17.31 1.46
CA THR A 155 -2.26 18.11 2.16
C THR A 155 -2.25 17.86 3.67
N MET A 156 -2.08 16.60 4.11
CA MET A 156 -1.97 16.25 5.53
C MET A 156 -0.73 16.87 6.17
N ILE A 157 0.43 16.76 5.51
CA ILE A 157 1.68 17.36 6.00
C ILE A 157 1.57 18.88 6.08
N ASP A 158 1.05 19.54 5.04
CA ASP A 158 0.88 20.99 5.02
C ASP A 158 -0.10 21.47 6.11
N ALA A 159 -1.18 20.73 6.36
CA ALA A 159 -2.11 21.01 7.44
C ALA A 159 -1.45 20.87 8.82
N ALA A 160 -0.69 19.80 9.04
CA ALA A 160 0.06 19.58 10.28
C ALA A 160 1.09 20.69 10.51
N ILE A 161 1.90 21.04 9.50
CA ILE A 161 2.87 22.15 9.58
C ILE A 161 2.16 23.48 9.86
N ALA A 162 0.95 23.69 9.34
CA ALA A 162 0.13 24.87 9.63
C ALA A 162 -0.59 24.81 10.99
N GLY A 163 -0.64 23.66 11.66
CA GLY A 163 -1.27 23.49 12.98
C GLY A 163 -2.77 23.31 12.89
N ARG A 164 -3.25 22.91 11.72
CA ARG A 164 -4.64 22.58 11.49
C ARG A 164 -4.82 21.09 11.69
N ARG A 165 -5.78 20.70 12.51
CA ARG A 165 -6.23 19.31 12.58
C ARG A 165 -6.79 18.91 11.23
N THR A 166 -6.38 17.76 10.73
CA THR A 166 -6.83 17.25 9.43
C THR A 166 -8.29 16.83 9.48
N GLN A 167 -9.19 17.77 9.18
CA GLN A 167 -10.58 17.49 8.78
C GLN A 167 -10.68 17.28 7.26
N ILE A 168 -9.60 16.80 6.64
CA ILE A 168 -9.57 16.58 5.20
C ILE A 168 -10.56 15.45 4.90
N PRO A 169 -11.50 15.62 3.95
CA PRO A 169 -12.37 14.53 3.52
C PRO A 169 -11.54 13.54 2.68
N LEU A 170 -10.67 12.77 3.33
CA LEU A 170 -9.69 11.89 2.69
C LEU A 170 -10.38 10.93 1.71
N SER A 171 -11.53 10.38 2.10
CA SER A 171 -12.34 9.50 1.26
C SER A 171 -12.85 10.21 0.00
N GLU A 172 -13.31 11.46 0.10
CA GLU A 172 -13.77 12.24 -1.07
C GLU A 172 -12.61 12.59 -2.00
N CYS A 173 -11.50 13.07 -1.44
CA CYS A 173 -10.30 13.38 -2.21
C CYS A 173 -9.77 12.15 -2.95
N PHE A 174 -9.75 11.00 -2.28
CA PHE A 174 -9.35 9.74 -2.90
C PHE A 174 -10.35 9.31 -3.97
N ALA A 175 -11.67 9.40 -3.72
CA ALA A 175 -12.70 9.11 -4.72
C ALA A 175 -12.56 9.99 -5.97
N ARG A 176 -12.27 11.28 -5.82
CA ARG A 176 -11.97 12.17 -6.95
C ARG A 176 -10.73 11.72 -7.72
N TRP A 177 -9.70 11.25 -7.03
CA TRP A 177 -8.50 10.71 -7.69
C TRP A 177 -8.79 9.38 -8.42
N MET A 178 -9.60 8.49 -7.83
CA MET A 178 -10.07 7.25 -8.48
C MET A 178 -10.85 7.57 -9.75
N ALA A 179 -11.80 8.51 -9.68
CA ALA A 179 -12.60 8.95 -10.83
C ALA A 179 -11.73 9.50 -11.98
N LYS A 180 -10.63 10.19 -11.66
CA LYS A 180 -9.66 10.69 -12.65
C LYS A 180 -8.84 9.59 -13.33
N ASN A 181 -8.87 8.37 -12.82
CA ASN A 181 -8.08 7.24 -13.31
C ASN A 181 -8.95 6.03 -13.68
N GLN A 182 -10.27 6.21 -13.71
CA GLN A 182 -11.23 5.14 -13.94
C GLN A 182 -11.09 4.58 -15.37
N HIS A 183 -10.98 3.26 -15.45
CA HIS A 183 -10.88 2.51 -16.70
C HIS A 183 -11.52 1.14 -16.54
N SER A 184 -11.80 0.48 -17.66
CA SER A 184 -12.18 -0.93 -17.69
C SER A 184 -11.29 -1.67 -18.68
N LEU A 185 -11.04 -2.93 -18.36
CA LEU A 185 -10.27 -3.83 -19.19
C LEU A 185 -11.16 -4.98 -19.64
N ALA A 186 -10.96 -5.46 -20.87
CA ALA A 186 -11.58 -6.68 -21.37
C ALA A 186 -10.55 -7.52 -22.13
N ILE A 187 -10.62 -8.84 -22.00
CA ILE A 187 -9.81 -9.79 -22.78
C ILE A 187 -10.57 -10.16 -24.05
N ASP A 188 -9.83 -10.36 -25.13
CA ASP A 188 -10.28 -11.11 -26.30
C ASP A 188 -9.93 -12.60 -26.09
N PRO A 189 -10.91 -13.46 -25.75
CA PRO A 189 -10.65 -14.87 -25.47
C PRO A 189 -10.17 -15.63 -26.70
N ALA A 190 -10.58 -15.21 -27.91
CA ALA A 190 -10.16 -15.87 -29.15
C ALA A 190 -8.69 -15.58 -29.50
N ALA A 191 -8.18 -14.43 -29.05
CA ALA A 191 -6.80 -14.00 -29.26
C ALA A 191 -5.90 -14.21 -28.02
N THR A 192 -6.41 -14.84 -26.97
CA THR A 192 -5.67 -15.14 -25.73
C THR A 192 -5.42 -16.63 -25.63
N LEU A 193 -4.18 -17.04 -25.90
CA LEU A 193 -3.84 -18.45 -26.12
C LEU A 193 -2.38 -18.74 -25.78
N ILE A 194 -2.07 -20.02 -25.55
CA ILE A 194 -0.73 -20.49 -25.23
C ILE A 194 -0.06 -21.03 -26.50
N VAL A 195 1.12 -20.51 -26.84
CA VAL A 195 2.00 -21.01 -27.91
C VAL A 195 3.40 -21.16 -27.36
N ASP A 196 4.03 -22.32 -27.52
CA ASP A 196 5.45 -22.55 -27.18
C ASP A 196 5.85 -22.04 -25.78
N SER A 197 5.06 -22.42 -24.76
CA SER A 197 5.26 -21.98 -23.37
C SER A 197 5.19 -20.46 -23.15
N ARG A 198 4.51 -19.74 -24.04
CA ARG A 198 4.20 -18.31 -23.91
C ARG A 198 2.71 -18.10 -23.94
N LEU A 199 2.21 -17.27 -23.03
CA LEU A 199 0.83 -16.84 -23.04
C LEU A 199 0.73 -15.52 -23.80
N HIS A 200 0.00 -15.55 -24.91
CA HIS A 200 -0.43 -14.36 -25.63
C HIS A 200 -1.68 -13.82 -24.94
N VAL A 201 -1.67 -12.55 -24.55
CA VAL A 201 -2.79 -11.88 -23.90
C VAL A 201 -3.19 -10.68 -24.74
N SER A 202 -4.43 -10.68 -25.22
CA SER A 202 -4.97 -9.63 -26.09
C SER A 202 -6.29 -9.09 -25.54
N GLY A 203 -6.59 -7.82 -25.78
CA GLY A 203 -7.79 -7.21 -25.22
C GLY A 203 -7.93 -5.72 -25.48
N THR A 204 -8.79 -5.07 -24.69
CA THR A 204 -9.08 -3.64 -24.78
C THR A 204 -8.96 -2.89 -23.44
N VAL A 205 -8.31 -1.73 -23.58
CA VAL A 205 -8.30 -0.47 -22.84
C VAL A 205 -9.52 0.42 -22.98
N VAL A 206 -10.47 0.57 -22.05
CA VAL A 206 -11.47 1.67 -22.15
C VAL A 206 -11.31 2.66 -21.01
N MET A 207 -11.07 3.93 -21.36
CA MET A 207 -10.91 5.00 -20.37
C MET A 207 -12.25 5.66 -20.07
N HIS A 208 -12.68 5.61 -18.81
CA HIS A 208 -13.90 6.28 -18.34
C HIS A 208 -13.60 7.62 -17.67
N SER A 209 -12.35 7.86 -17.30
CA SER A 209 -11.93 9.08 -16.62
C SER A 209 -12.02 10.31 -17.52
N ALA A 210 -12.55 11.41 -16.97
CA ALA A 210 -12.50 12.73 -17.62
C ALA A 210 -11.08 13.32 -17.72
N SER A 211 -10.09 12.71 -17.04
CA SER A 211 -8.69 13.16 -17.04
C SER A 211 -7.83 12.38 -18.03
N ARG A 212 -6.85 13.06 -18.60
CA ARG A 212 -5.77 12.48 -19.41
C ARG A 212 -4.82 11.71 -18.50
N ILE A 213 -4.60 10.42 -18.78
CA ILE A 213 -3.48 9.69 -18.20
C ILE A 213 -2.30 9.80 -19.17
N ALA A 214 -1.31 10.59 -18.78
CA ALA A 214 -0.12 10.80 -19.60
C ALA A 214 0.65 9.48 -19.77
N ARG A 215 0.77 9.01 -21.01
CA ARG A 215 1.64 7.87 -21.34
C ARG A 215 3.09 8.30 -21.40
N ASP A 216 3.32 9.54 -21.86
CA ASP A 216 4.59 10.13 -22.26
C ASP A 216 5.77 9.18 -22.01
N PRO A 217 6.25 8.42 -23.01
CA PRO A 217 7.34 7.47 -22.82
C PRO A 217 8.65 8.14 -22.37
N THR A 218 8.75 9.48 -22.47
CA THR A 218 9.85 10.27 -21.91
C THR A 218 9.59 10.73 -20.47
N SER A 219 8.36 10.58 -19.97
CA SER A 219 8.06 10.69 -18.54
C SER A 219 8.94 9.73 -17.77
N LYS A 220 9.36 10.15 -16.59
CA LYS A 220 10.07 9.29 -15.65
C LYS A 220 9.25 8.03 -15.26
N HIS A 221 7.92 8.09 -15.44
CA HIS A 221 6.97 7.06 -15.01
C HIS A 221 5.82 6.91 -16.02
N PRO A 222 6.05 6.34 -17.22
CA PRO A 222 5.02 6.15 -18.22
C PRO A 222 3.93 5.19 -17.73
N VAL A 223 2.71 5.37 -18.24
CA VAL A 223 1.61 4.41 -18.01
C VAL A 223 1.55 3.41 -19.15
N ARG A 224 1.55 2.13 -18.78
CA ARG A 224 1.51 0.99 -19.70
C ARG A 224 0.42 0.02 -19.27
N LEU A 225 0.13 -0.94 -20.14
CA LEU A 225 -0.52 -2.17 -19.70
C LEU A 225 0.56 -3.16 -19.25
N GLY A 226 0.39 -3.71 -18.06
CA GLY A 226 1.23 -4.78 -17.54
C GLY A 226 0.46 -6.09 -17.46
N VAL A 227 1.17 -7.18 -17.68
CA VAL A 227 0.70 -8.54 -17.36
C VAL A 227 1.71 -9.13 -16.38
N ARG A 228 1.24 -9.64 -15.25
CA ARG A 228 2.09 -10.25 -14.21
C ARG A 228 1.52 -11.60 -13.80
N LEU A 229 2.39 -12.55 -13.47
CA LEU A 229 2.02 -13.90 -13.06
C LEU A 229 2.38 -14.14 -11.58
N TRP A 230 1.45 -14.76 -10.85
CA TRP A 230 1.61 -15.15 -9.45
C TRP A 230 1.24 -16.62 -9.25
N PRO A 231 1.95 -17.37 -8.42
CA PRO A 231 1.42 -18.62 -7.89
C PRO A 231 0.19 -18.35 -7.03
N GLU A 232 -0.85 -19.18 -7.15
CA GLU A 232 -2.08 -19.01 -6.35
C GLU A 232 -1.76 -18.98 -4.86
N GLY A 233 -2.30 -17.97 -4.16
CA GLY A 233 -2.09 -17.80 -2.72
C GLY A 233 -0.68 -17.34 -2.31
N ARG A 234 0.20 -16.97 -3.25
CA ARG A 234 1.54 -16.45 -2.92
C ARG A 234 1.74 -15.02 -3.43
N PHE A 235 1.94 -14.10 -2.48
CA PHE A 235 2.50 -12.79 -2.74
C PHE A 235 4.02 -12.85 -2.60
N GLY A 236 4.75 -12.55 -3.69
CA GLY A 236 6.22 -12.61 -3.74
C GLY A 236 6.76 -13.94 -4.27
N GLY A 237 7.72 -13.87 -5.20
CA GLY A 237 8.30 -15.00 -5.94
C GLY A 237 8.97 -14.51 -7.23
N ASP A 238 9.40 -15.43 -8.12
CA ASP A 238 9.90 -15.08 -9.46
C ASP A 238 8.83 -14.32 -10.23
N ARG A 239 8.95 -12.99 -10.26
CA ARG A 239 8.01 -12.12 -10.94
C ARG A 239 8.27 -12.18 -12.43
N ARG A 240 7.42 -12.93 -13.12
CA ARG A 240 7.32 -12.84 -14.57
C ARG A 240 6.35 -11.75 -14.92
N GLU A 241 6.84 -10.80 -15.70
CA GLU A 241 6.09 -9.62 -16.05
C GLU A 241 6.32 -9.27 -17.52
N ALA A 242 5.25 -8.85 -18.19
CA ALA A 242 5.29 -8.30 -19.54
C ALA A 242 4.68 -6.91 -19.55
N ARG A 243 5.02 -6.13 -20.58
CA ARG A 243 4.53 -4.76 -20.79
C ARG A 243 4.02 -4.60 -22.21
N PHE A 244 3.02 -3.73 -22.36
CA PHE A 244 2.56 -3.23 -23.64
C PHE A 244 2.52 -1.70 -23.62
N ASP A 245 3.21 -1.12 -24.60
CA ASP A 245 3.22 0.32 -24.85
C ASP A 245 2.08 0.68 -25.81
N PHE A 246 1.19 1.56 -25.38
CA PHE A 246 0.12 2.06 -26.26
C PHE A 246 0.71 2.92 -27.40
N PRO A 247 0.17 2.84 -28.64
CA PRO A 247 0.75 3.54 -29.78
C PRO A 247 0.51 5.06 -29.77
N ALA A 248 -0.58 5.54 -29.15
CA ALA A 248 -0.93 6.97 -29.08
C ALA A 248 -0.31 7.66 -27.84
N PRO A 249 -0.05 8.98 -27.87
CA PRO A 249 0.72 9.65 -26.81
C PRO A 249 0.02 9.68 -25.45
N ASP A 250 -1.30 9.46 -25.38
CA ASP A 250 -2.06 9.46 -24.12
C ASP A 250 -3.30 8.56 -24.14
N LEU A 251 -3.70 8.15 -22.95
CA LEU A 251 -5.01 7.56 -22.70
C LEU A 251 -6.00 8.69 -22.40
N LEU A 252 -6.81 9.04 -23.40
CA LEU A 252 -7.79 10.13 -23.33
C LEU A 252 -9.14 9.64 -22.81
N SER A 253 -9.95 10.54 -22.25
CA SER A 253 -11.32 10.25 -21.83
C SER A 253 -12.14 9.65 -22.97
N GLY A 254 -12.84 8.55 -22.72
CA GLY A 254 -13.68 7.85 -23.70
C GLY A 254 -12.91 7.08 -24.77
N SER A 255 -11.58 7.10 -24.77
CA SER A 255 -10.78 6.38 -25.76
C SER A 255 -10.78 4.88 -25.49
N MET A 256 -10.78 4.10 -26.59
CA MET A 256 -10.61 2.66 -26.58
C MET A 256 -9.29 2.29 -27.26
N HIS A 257 -8.46 1.49 -26.59
CA HIS A 257 -7.16 1.04 -27.09
C HIS A 257 -7.09 -0.47 -27.11
N ARG A 258 -6.67 -1.05 -28.22
CA ARG A 258 -6.34 -2.49 -28.27
C ARG A 258 -4.95 -2.73 -27.74
N PHE A 259 -4.76 -3.85 -27.07
CA PHE A 259 -3.45 -4.32 -26.64
C PHE A 259 -3.24 -5.78 -27.02
N ALA A 260 -1.98 -6.14 -27.20
CA ALA A 260 -1.53 -7.52 -27.33
C ALA A 260 -0.13 -7.62 -26.72
N THR A 261 0.06 -8.54 -25.78
CA THR A 261 1.35 -8.76 -25.12
C THR A 261 1.58 -10.25 -24.92
N VAL A 262 2.82 -10.60 -24.58
CA VAL A 262 3.24 -11.99 -24.41
C VAL A 262 4.01 -12.10 -23.12
N ILE A 263 3.60 -13.04 -22.26
CA ILE A 263 4.30 -13.37 -21.02
C ILE A 263 4.84 -14.80 -21.10
N ASP A 264 6.08 -14.98 -20.64
CA ASP A 264 6.71 -16.29 -20.56
C ASP A 264 6.12 -17.11 -19.41
N ILE A 265 5.64 -18.31 -19.71
CA ILE A 265 5.06 -19.25 -18.76
C ILE A 265 5.82 -20.59 -18.73
N GLY A 266 6.99 -20.69 -19.38
CA GLY A 266 7.79 -21.91 -19.42
C GLY A 266 8.46 -22.26 -18.09
N GLY A 267 8.42 -23.52 -17.67
CA GLY A 267 9.06 -23.96 -16.42
C GLY A 267 8.37 -23.46 -15.15
N LEU A 268 7.10 -23.05 -15.23
CA LEU A 268 6.30 -22.82 -14.03
C LEU A 268 6.13 -24.14 -13.25
N PRO A 269 6.14 -24.10 -11.91
CA PRO A 269 5.88 -25.29 -11.12
C PRO A 269 4.42 -25.77 -11.32
N PRO A 270 4.16 -27.08 -11.17
CA PRO A 270 2.80 -27.60 -11.16
C PRO A 270 1.93 -26.90 -10.13
N GLY A 271 0.65 -26.69 -10.45
CA GLY A 271 -0.31 -25.99 -9.61
C GLY A 271 -1.03 -24.87 -10.34
N ARG A 272 -1.81 -24.10 -9.59
CA ARG A 272 -2.59 -22.97 -10.10
C ARG A 272 -1.81 -21.67 -9.96
N HIS A 273 -1.92 -20.85 -10.99
CA HIS A 273 -1.31 -19.53 -11.10
C HIS A 273 -2.37 -18.52 -11.54
N ASP A 274 -2.25 -17.30 -11.04
CA ASP A 274 -3.06 -16.16 -11.45
C ASP A 274 -2.24 -15.24 -12.36
N ILE A 275 -2.78 -14.94 -13.52
CA ILE A 275 -2.27 -13.89 -14.40
C ILE A 275 -3.14 -12.66 -14.21
N VAL A 276 -2.50 -11.55 -13.86
CA VAL A 276 -3.18 -10.27 -13.63
C VAL A 276 -2.79 -9.30 -14.73
N THR A 277 -3.80 -8.80 -15.44
CA THR A 277 -3.66 -7.75 -16.45
C THR A 277 -4.21 -6.45 -15.91
N ALA A 278 -3.38 -5.42 -15.81
CA ALA A 278 -3.78 -4.12 -15.28
C ALA A 278 -2.97 -2.99 -15.91
N LEU A 279 -3.42 -1.75 -15.73
CA LEU A 279 -2.54 -0.60 -15.96
C LEU A 279 -1.43 -0.56 -14.91
N VAL A 280 -0.25 -0.10 -15.33
CA VAL A 280 0.92 0.10 -14.47
C VAL A 280 1.52 1.47 -14.75
N ARG A 281 1.87 2.19 -13.68
CA ARG A 281 2.71 3.38 -13.76
C ARG A 281 4.14 2.99 -13.42
N GLU A 282 5.01 2.96 -14.43
CA GLU A 282 6.33 2.35 -14.31
C GLU A 282 7.19 2.97 -13.20
N GLY A 283 7.80 2.11 -12.40
CA GLY A 283 8.59 2.48 -11.22
C GLY A 283 7.77 3.14 -10.10
N ARG A 284 6.44 3.09 -10.15
CA ARG A 284 5.56 3.66 -9.12
C ARG A 284 4.62 2.63 -8.53
N PHE A 285 3.67 2.11 -9.30
CA PHE A 285 2.62 1.23 -8.81
C PHE A 285 1.85 0.53 -9.93
N TRP A 286 1.19 -0.57 -9.58
CA TRP A 286 0.13 -1.16 -10.39
C TRP A 286 -1.21 -0.60 -9.95
N PHE A 287 -2.10 -0.34 -10.90
CA PHE A 287 -3.40 0.24 -10.58
C PHE A 287 -4.27 -0.74 -9.79
N ASP A 288 -4.15 -2.04 -10.03
CA ASP A 288 -4.95 -3.02 -9.30
C ASP A 288 -4.58 -3.14 -7.82
N ASP A 289 -3.31 -2.88 -7.47
CA ASP A 289 -2.89 -2.76 -6.06
C ASP A 289 -3.68 -1.65 -5.34
N LEU A 290 -4.13 -0.62 -6.08
CA LEU A 290 -4.87 0.54 -5.56
C LEU A 290 -6.39 0.41 -5.71
N GLY A 291 -6.90 -0.81 -5.96
CA GLY A 291 -8.33 -1.08 -6.07
C GLY A 291 -8.95 -0.73 -7.43
N PHE A 292 -8.14 -0.42 -8.45
CA PHE A 292 -8.66 -0.32 -9.81
C PHE A 292 -8.93 -1.70 -10.41
N ARG A 293 -9.81 -1.73 -11.41
CA ARG A 293 -10.14 -2.98 -12.10
C ARG A 293 -8.92 -3.55 -12.83
N ALA A 294 -8.65 -4.81 -12.58
CA ALA A 294 -7.79 -5.68 -13.38
C ALA A 294 -8.62 -6.75 -14.06
N ILE A 295 -8.04 -7.41 -15.07
CA ILE A 295 -8.50 -8.75 -15.45
C ILE A 295 -7.64 -9.77 -14.73
N ARG A 296 -8.28 -10.84 -14.24
CA ARG A 296 -7.58 -12.04 -13.78
C ARG A 296 -7.84 -13.18 -14.76
N ILE A 297 -6.81 -13.95 -15.06
CA ILE A 297 -6.88 -15.16 -15.88
C ILE A 297 -6.27 -16.31 -15.07
N GLY A 298 -7.05 -17.36 -14.84
CA GLY A 298 -6.56 -18.57 -14.18
C GLY A 298 -5.74 -19.44 -15.12
N LEU A 299 -4.58 -19.89 -14.64
CA LEU A 299 -3.68 -20.82 -15.32
C LEU A 299 -3.43 -22.03 -14.43
N VAL A 300 -3.46 -23.24 -14.98
CA VAL A 300 -3.08 -24.47 -14.28
C VAL A 300 -1.94 -25.13 -15.04
N VAL A 301 -0.89 -25.49 -14.31
CA VAL A 301 0.23 -26.28 -14.81
C VAL A 301 0.09 -27.69 -14.25
N ASP A 302 -0.05 -28.68 -15.13
CA ASP A 302 -0.20 -30.06 -14.70
C ASP A 302 1.14 -30.67 -14.20
N GLY A 303 1.10 -31.90 -13.70
CA GLY A 303 2.30 -32.59 -13.18
C GLY A 303 3.39 -32.84 -14.24
N ALA A 304 3.06 -32.75 -15.53
CA ALA A 304 4.02 -32.82 -16.63
C ALA A 304 4.59 -31.44 -17.02
N GLY A 305 4.16 -30.37 -16.35
CA GLY A 305 4.57 -29.01 -16.64
C GLY A 305 3.80 -28.37 -17.80
N ALA A 306 2.71 -28.96 -18.27
CA ALA A 306 1.93 -28.41 -19.38
C ALA A 306 0.90 -27.37 -18.87
N PRO A 307 1.01 -26.10 -19.28
CA PRO A 307 0.09 -25.05 -18.85
C PRO A 307 -1.24 -25.09 -19.64
N ARG A 308 -2.35 -24.80 -18.95
CA ARG A 308 -3.70 -24.68 -19.53
C ARG A 308 -4.45 -23.52 -18.88
N LEU A 309 -5.22 -22.78 -19.68
CA LEU A 309 -6.13 -21.77 -19.15
C LEU A 309 -7.33 -22.43 -18.48
N VAL A 310 -7.78 -21.89 -17.36
CA VAL A 310 -8.98 -22.36 -16.66
C VAL A 310 -10.22 -21.82 -17.38
N GLU A 311 -11.19 -22.68 -17.69
CA GLU A 311 -12.45 -22.26 -18.32
C GLU A 311 -13.21 -21.25 -17.44
N GLY A 312 -13.78 -20.22 -18.07
CA GLY A 312 -14.54 -19.18 -17.38
C GLY A 312 -13.71 -18.29 -16.44
N ALA A 313 -12.38 -18.41 -16.46
CA ALA A 313 -11.51 -17.73 -15.50
C ALA A 313 -11.16 -16.28 -15.84
N VAL A 314 -11.87 -15.65 -16.78
CA VAL A 314 -11.74 -14.22 -17.06
C VAL A 314 -12.73 -13.49 -16.16
N VAL A 315 -12.22 -12.94 -15.05
CA VAL A 315 -12.97 -12.10 -14.11
C VAL A 315 -12.47 -10.67 -14.19
#